data_AF-A0A9E2YHE4-F1
#
_entry.id   AF-A0A9E2YHE4-F1
#
_cell.length_a   1.000
_cell.length_b   1.000
_cell.length_c   1.000
_cell.angle_alpha   90.00
_cell.angle_beta   90.00
_cell.angle_gamma   90.00
#
_symmetry.space_group_name_H-M   'P 1'
#
loop_
_entity.id
_entity.type
_entity.pdbx_description
1 polymer ?
#
loop_
_entity_poly.entity_id
_entity_poly.type
_entity_poly.pdbx_seq_one_letter_code
_entity_poly.pdbx_strand_id
1 'polypeptide(L)'
;AICAVSPALWMSSGATAPGAFDGGDDFAANSVFGMPALASIPIRVDCGDSDPFYAATKQFIAQLPNPPAGGFSPGGHNAEFWSSQLPSELTWMAPLLTA
;
A
#
# COMPACT_ATOMS: atom_id res chain seq x y z
N ALA A 1 -4.84 -10.81 7.08
CA ALA A 1 -4.86 -10.17 5.74
C ALA A 1 -4.49 -8.70 5.90
N ILE A 2 -3.99 -8.05 4.84
CA ILE A 2 -3.70 -6.61 4.80
C ILE A 2 -4.46 -6.01 3.61
N CYS A 3 -5.25 -4.96 3.85
CA CYS A 3 -5.90 -4.16 2.81
C CYS A 3 -5.40 -2.73 2.93
N ALA A 4 -4.76 -2.20 1.90
CA ALA A 4 -4.22 -0.85 1.89
C ALA A 4 -4.75 -0.06 0.69
N VAL A 5 -5.33 1.09 0.95
CA VAL A 5 -5.74 2.06 -0.08
C VAL A 5 -4.79 3.25 -0.06
N SER A 6 -4.35 3.69 -1.24
CA SER A 6 -3.43 4.81 -1.42
C SER A 6 -2.22 4.75 -0.48
N PRO A 7 -1.45 3.62 -0.45
CA PRO A 7 -0.39 3.47 0.54
C PRO A 7 0.70 4.53 0.32
N ALA A 8 0.92 5.36 1.34
CA ALA A 8 1.93 6.41 1.34
C ALA A 8 3.33 5.80 1.46
N LEU A 9 3.88 5.37 0.33
CA LEU A 9 5.17 4.69 0.24
C LEU A 9 6.23 5.61 -0.34
N TRP A 10 7.45 5.49 0.18
CA TRP A 10 8.62 6.23 -0.29
C TRP A 10 9.76 5.26 -0.63
N MET A 11 10.52 5.59 -1.67
CA MET A 11 11.67 4.78 -2.10
C MET A 11 12.96 5.11 -1.33
N SER A 12 12.97 6.20 -0.56
CA SER A 12 14.11 6.62 0.26
C SER A 12 13.68 7.59 1.35
N SER A 13 14.45 7.65 2.44
CA SER A 13 14.23 8.58 3.56
C SER A 13 14.27 10.05 3.15
N GLY A 14 15.10 10.42 2.16
CA GLY A 14 15.18 11.82 1.69
C GLY A 14 13.96 12.31 0.92
N ALA A 15 13.06 11.41 0.52
CA ALA A 15 11.83 11.74 -0.21
C ALA A 15 10.60 11.86 0.69
N THR A 16 10.73 11.53 1.98
CA THR A 16 9.59 11.47 2.89
C THR A 16 9.11 12.87 3.27
N ALA A 17 7.82 13.01 3.58
CA ALA A 17 7.33 14.26 4.15
C ALA A 17 8.04 14.55 5.50
N PRO A 18 8.28 15.82 5.85
CA PRO A 18 8.85 16.17 7.15
C PRO A 18 8.05 15.55 8.31
N GLY A 19 8.75 14.86 9.22
CA GLY A 19 8.14 14.19 10.36
C GLY A 19 7.47 12.83 10.06
N ALA A 20 7.56 12.32 8.83
CA ALA A 20 7.10 10.96 8.52
C ALA A 20 7.99 9.88 9.15
N PHE A 21 9.29 10.18 9.30
CA PHE A 21 10.29 9.35 9.98
C PHE A 21 11.26 10.24 10.75
N ASP A 22 11.86 9.72 11.82
CA ASP A 22 12.83 10.43 12.67
C ASP A 22 14.21 10.57 12.00
N GLY A 23 14.46 9.81 10.92
CA GLY A 23 15.69 9.85 10.15
C GLY A 23 15.85 8.66 9.21
N GLY A 24 17.05 8.52 8.63
CA GLY A 24 17.35 7.40 7.72
C GLY A 24 17.26 6.03 8.36
N ASP A 25 17.72 5.91 9.62
CA ASP A 25 17.68 4.64 10.36
C ASP A 25 16.24 4.25 10.72
N ASP A 26 15.41 5.22 11.13
CA ASP A 26 14.00 5.00 11.41
C ASP A 26 13.22 4.60 10.15
N PHE A 27 13.49 5.24 9.01
CA PHE A 27 12.98 4.80 7.71
C PHE A 27 13.40 3.37 7.36
N ALA A 28 14.68 3.03 7.54
CA ALA A 28 15.19 1.70 7.24
C ALA A 28 14.56 0.62 8.14
N ALA A 29 14.35 0.92 9.42
CA ALA A 29 13.73 0.01 10.38
C ALA A 29 12.24 -0.24 10.10
N ASN A 30 11.54 0.72 9.50
CA ASN A 30 10.09 0.67 9.25
C ASN A 30 9.70 0.51 7.78
N SER A 31 10.68 0.35 6.87
CA SER A 31 10.40 0.11 5.47
C SER A 31 9.75 -1.26 5.26
N VAL A 32 8.64 -1.29 4.51
CA VAL A 32 7.95 -2.53 4.11
C VAL A 32 8.55 -3.17 2.86
N PHE A 33 9.50 -2.51 2.21
CA PHE A 33 10.20 -3.07 1.04
C PHE A 33 11.07 -4.27 1.46
N GLY A 34 11.00 -5.35 0.70
CA GLY A 34 11.74 -6.59 1.00
C GLY A 34 11.30 -7.36 2.25
N MET A 35 10.20 -6.97 2.93
CA MET A 35 9.77 -7.61 4.18
C MET A 35 9.28 -9.07 3.94
N PRO A 36 10.01 -10.11 4.41
CA PRO A 36 9.70 -11.49 4.05
C PRO A 36 8.34 -11.98 4.55
N ALA A 37 7.87 -11.45 5.69
CA ALA A 37 6.58 -11.80 6.28
C ALA A 37 5.39 -11.48 5.35
N LEU A 38 5.53 -10.55 4.41
CA LEU A 38 4.50 -10.24 3.43
C LEU A 38 4.23 -11.39 2.45
N ALA A 39 5.15 -12.35 2.33
CA ALA A 39 4.96 -13.53 1.47
C ALA A 39 3.83 -14.46 1.94
N SER A 40 3.53 -14.47 3.24
CA SER A 40 2.56 -15.38 3.86
C SER A 40 1.22 -14.73 4.23
N ILE A 41 1.06 -13.44 3.94
CA ILE A 41 -0.15 -12.69 4.29
C ILE A 41 -0.94 -12.39 3.00
N PRO A 42 -2.25 -12.67 2.94
CA PRO A 42 -3.08 -12.17 1.85
C PRO A 42 -3.07 -10.64 1.84
N ILE A 43 -2.69 -10.04 0.72
CA ILE A 43 -2.57 -8.59 0.54
C ILE A 43 -3.51 -8.12 -0.56
N ARG A 44 -4.16 -6.98 -0.31
CA ARG A 44 -4.85 -6.16 -1.29
C ARG A 44 -4.31 -4.74 -1.26
N VAL A 45 -4.04 -4.18 -2.43
CA VAL A 45 -3.59 -2.80 -2.60
C VAL A 45 -4.43 -2.11 -3.66
N ASP A 46 -5.06 -0.99 -3.32
CA ASP A 46 -5.77 -0.13 -4.27
C ASP A 46 -5.12 1.25 -4.29
N CYS A 47 -4.78 1.77 -5.48
CA CYS A 47 -4.08 3.05 -5.60
C CYS A 47 -4.55 3.83 -6.82
N GLY A 48 -4.72 5.14 -6.67
CA GLY A 48 -5.14 6.02 -7.75
C GLY A 48 -4.03 6.24 -8.79
N ASP A 49 -4.37 6.30 -10.08
CA ASP A 49 -3.41 6.63 -11.15
C ASP A 49 -2.82 8.04 -11.02
N SER A 50 -3.52 8.94 -10.32
CA SER A 50 -3.08 10.30 -10.02
C SER A 50 -2.61 10.47 -8.57
N ASP A 51 -2.45 9.39 -7.82
CA ASP A 51 -1.93 9.43 -6.45
C ASP A 51 -0.41 9.75 -6.48
N PRO A 52 0.10 10.71 -5.67
CA PRO A 52 1.53 11.01 -5.59
C PRO A 52 2.40 9.79 -5.25
N PHE A 53 1.84 8.77 -4.60
CA PHE A 53 2.55 7.55 -4.25
C PHE A 53 2.45 6.45 -5.31
N TYR A 54 1.73 6.67 -6.43
CA TYR A 54 1.52 5.69 -7.50
C TYR A 54 2.80 4.96 -7.93
N ALA A 55 3.87 5.73 -8.19
CA ALA A 55 5.13 5.16 -8.66
C ALA A 55 5.79 4.24 -7.61
N ALA A 56 5.80 4.65 -6.34
CA ALA A 56 6.35 3.85 -5.25
C ALA A 56 5.48 2.60 -5.00
N THR A 57 4.15 2.74 -5.03
CA THR A 57 3.20 1.63 -4.90
C THR A 57 3.37 0.61 -6.01
N LYS A 58 3.61 1.06 -7.25
CA LYS A 58 3.90 0.16 -8.38
C LYS A 58 5.19 -0.64 -8.17
N GLN A 59 6.24 -0.02 -7.66
CA GLN A 59 7.49 -0.71 -7.31
C GLN A 59 7.28 -1.69 -6.14
N PHE A 60 6.53 -1.28 -5.12
CA PHE A 60 6.19 -2.14 -3.99
C PHE A 60 5.41 -3.38 -4.43
N ILE A 61 4.39 -3.23 -5.29
CA ILE A 61 3.64 -4.38 -5.82
C ILE A 61 4.55 -5.29 -6.64
N ALA A 62 5.42 -4.73 -7.48
CA ALA A 62 6.30 -5.49 -8.35
C ALA A 62 7.34 -6.35 -7.59
N GLN A 63 7.74 -5.97 -6.38
CA GLN A 63 8.67 -6.76 -5.56
C GLN A 63 7.97 -7.88 -4.77
N LEU A 64 6.63 -7.87 -4.63
CA LEU A 64 5.94 -8.87 -3.82
C LEU A 64 6.07 -10.25 -4.47
N PRO A 65 6.31 -11.32 -3.68
CA PRO A 65 6.45 -12.67 -4.22
C PRO A 65 5.13 -13.20 -4.80
N ASN A 66 4.00 -12.71 -4.29
CA ASN A 66 2.66 -13.00 -4.77
C ASN A 66 1.97 -11.69 -5.16
N PRO A 67 1.37 -11.58 -6.36
CA PRO A 67 0.60 -10.41 -6.72
C PRO A 67 -0.55 -10.16 -5.72
N PRO A 68 -0.73 -8.92 -5.22
CA PRO A 68 -1.85 -8.61 -4.35
C PRO A 68 -3.16 -8.52 -5.15
N ALA A 69 -4.28 -8.63 -4.45
CA ALA A 69 -5.58 -8.23 -5.00
C ALA A 69 -5.68 -6.69 -5.14
N GLY A 70 -6.74 -6.22 -5.80
CA GLY A 70 -6.94 -4.79 -6.07
C GLY A 70 -6.16 -4.35 -7.30
N GLY A 71 -5.74 -3.08 -7.32
CA GLY A 71 -4.87 -2.56 -8.36
C GLY A 71 -4.93 -1.05 -8.51
N PHE A 72 -4.69 -0.61 -9.74
CA PHE A 72 -4.68 0.81 -10.09
C PHE A 72 -5.97 1.19 -10.82
N SER A 73 -6.50 2.37 -10.50
CA SER A 73 -7.68 2.93 -11.16
C SER A 73 -7.68 4.46 -11.10
N PRO A 74 -8.51 5.16 -11.91
CA PRO A 74 -8.55 6.62 -11.88
C PRO A 74 -8.91 7.17 -10.48
N GLY A 75 -8.10 8.10 -9.98
CA GLY A 75 -8.29 8.73 -8.67
C GLY A 75 -6.97 9.24 -8.09
N GLY A 76 -7.06 9.94 -6.95
CA GLY A 76 -5.89 10.49 -6.25
C GLY A 76 -5.92 10.17 -4.76
N HIS A 77 -5.01 10.80 -4.00
CA HIS A 77 -4.87 10.58 -2.56
C HIS A 77 -5.91 11.38 -1.76
N ASN A 78 -7.18 10.98 -1.85
CA ASN A 78 -8.28 11.72 -1.24
C ASN A 78 -9.45 10.81 -0.82
N ALA A 79 -10.33 11.38 0.01
CA ALA A 79 -11.47 10.67 0.58
C ALA A 79 -12.46 10.13 -0.46
N GLU A 80 -12.58 10.80 -1.61
CA GLU A 80 -13.46 10.37 -2.70
C GLU A 80 -12.97 9.05 -3.29
N PHE A 81 -11.67 8.95 -3.60
CA PHE A 81 -11.05 7.72 -4.07
C PHE A 81 -11.17 6.62 -3.00
N TRP A 82 -10.77 6.89 -1.76
CA TRP A 82 -10.83 5.88 -0.69
C TRP A 82 -12.23 5.32 -0.49
N SER A 83 -13.25 6.19 -0.45
CA SER A 83 -14.64 5.78 -0.28
C SER A 83 -15.13 4.90 -1.43
N SER A 84 -14.66 5.14 -2.66
CA SER A 84 -15.01 4.31 -3.82
C SER A 84 -14.43 2.89 -3.76
N GLN A 85 -13.30 2.68 -3.07
CA GLN A 85 -12.67 1.37 -2.94
C GLN A 85 -13.35 0.51 -1.87
N LEU A 86 -13.83 1.14 -0.78
CA LEU A 86 -14.36 0.48 0.42
C LEU A 86 -15.29 -0.71 0.16
N PRO A 87 -16.31 -0.65 -0.72
CA PRO A 87 -17.22 -1.79 -0.91
C PRO A 87 -16.49 -3.05 -1.41
N SER A 88 -15.52 -2.85 -2.31
CA SER A 88 -14.75 -3.96 -2.88
C SER A 88 -13.70 -4.50 -1.90
N GLU A 89 -13.10 -3.63 -1.09
CA GLU A 89 -12.18 -4.00 -0.01
C GLU A 89 -12.88 -4.85 1.05
N LEU A 90 -14.06 -4.42 1.50
CA LEU A 90 -14.86 -5.17 2.47
C LEU A 90 -15.31 -6.53 1.94
N THR A 91 -15.73 -6.59 0.67
CA THR A 91 -16.11 -7.86 0.02
C THR A 91 -14.94 -8.83 -0.05
N TRP A 92 -13.74 -8.33 -0.36
CA TRP A 92 -12.52 -9.14 -0.40
C TRP A 92 -12.10 -9.63 0.99
N MET A 93 -12.19 -8.75 2.00
CA MET A 93 -11.71 -9.05 3.35
C MET A 93 -12.67 -9.94 4.15
N ALA A 94 -13.98 -9.84 3.92
CA ALA A 94 -15.01 -10.57 4.67
C ALA A 94 -14.72 -12.08 4.86
N PRO A 95 -14.42 -12.88 3.80
CA PRO A 95 -14.15 -14.30 3.97
C PRO A 95 -12.84 -14.60 4.73
N LEU A 96 -11.91 -13.64 4.82
CA LEU A 96 -10.63 -13.80 5.51
C LEU A 96 -10.71 -13.52 7.02
N LEU A 97 -11.78 -12.88 7.49
CA LEU A 97 -12.00 -12.52 8.90
C LEU A 97 -12.80 -13.57 9.67
N THR A 98 -13.46 -14.48 8.96
CA THR A 98 -14.32 -15.52 9.55
C THR A 98 -13.71 -16.93 9.44
N ALA A 99 -12.45 -17.01 9.00
CA ALA A 99 -11.71 -18.24 8.77
C ALA A 99 -10.97 -18.72 10.02
#